data_AF-A0A4Q3VPS6-F1
#
_entry.id   AF-A0A4Q3VPS6-F1
#
_cell.length_a   1.000
_cell.length_b   1.000
_cell.length_c   1.000
_cell.angle_alpha   90.00
_cell.angle_beta   90.00
_cell.angle_gamma   90.00
#
_symmetry.space_group_name_H-M   'P 1'
#
loop_
_entity.id
_entity.type
_entity.pdbx_description
1 polymer ?
#
loop_
_entity_poly.entity_id
_entity_poly.type
_entity_poly.pdbx_seq_one_letter_code
_entity_poly.pdbx_strand_id
1 'polypeptide(L)'
;PGTLGLDPDQRRHLPKLLSDLRALAIPSATLPLVTESPVLADPAEAIGALYVIEGSTLGGQIISRLLRDSLGILPEEGGAFFSGYGAENGAMWRAFCEAVEGWARENGGVESMVVGARKTFNAMEAWLV
;
A
#
# COMPACT_ATOMS: atom_id res chain seq x y z
N PRO A 1 -7.25 16.95 14.90
CA PRO A 1 -6.10 16.59 14.03
C PRO A 1 -6.54 16.63 12.56
N GLY A 2 -5.80 17.35 11.71
CA GLY A 2 -6.13 17.49 10.28
C GLY A 2 -6.05 16.17 9.53
N THR A 3 -6.85 15.99 8.48
CA THR A 3 -6.71 14.88 7.53
C THR A 3 -5.59 15.22 6.54
N LEU A 4 -4.99 14.22 5.87
CA LEU A 4 -3.95 14.43 4.86
C LEU A 4 -4.43 15.21 3.61
N GLY A 5 -5.74 15.51 3.49
CA GLY A 5 -6.29 16.17 2.30
C GLY A 5 -6.25 15.32 1.02
N LEU A 6 -5.95 14.03 1.14
CA LEU A 6 -5.91 13.07 0.04
C LEU A 6 -7.25 12.35 -0.09
N ASP A 7 -7.66 12.06 -1.33
CA ASP A 7 -8.83 11.21 -1.59
C ASP A 7 -8.53 9.74 -1.24
N PRO A 8 -9.18 9.15 -0.22
CA PRO A 8 -8.93 7.77 0.16
C PRO A 8 -9.35 6.78 -0.92
N ASP A 9 -10.38 7.08 -1.71
CA ASP A 9 -10.95 6.12 -2.67
C ASP A 9 -10.03 5.91 -3.87
N GLN A 10 -9.27 6.94 -4.25
CA GLN A 10 -8.21 6.82 -5.26
C GLN A 10 -7.02 5.95 -4.81
N ARG A 11 -6.85 5.77 -3.50
CA ARG A 11 -5.70 5.11 -2.86
C ARG A 11 -6.00 3.70 -2.35
N ARG A 12 -7.24 3.22 -2.53
CA ARG A 12 -7.63 1.86 -2.16
C ARG A 12 -7.09 0.85 -3.17
N HIS A 13 -6.21 -0.03 -2.71
CA HIS A 13 -5.69 -1.14 -3.54
C HIS A 13 -6.52 -2.43 -3.46
N LEU A 14 -7.36 -2.58 -2.43
CA LEU A 14 -8.19 -3.78 -2.21
C LEU A 14 -9.04 -4.18 -3.44
N PRO A 15 -9.70 -3.25 -4.17
CA PRO A 15 -10.46 -3.62 -5.36
C PRO A 15 -9.61 -4.29 -6.45
N LYS A 16 -8.35 -3.89 -6.63
CA LYS A 16 -7.41 -4.51 -7.58
C LYS A 16 -7.07 -5.93 -7.15
N LEU A 17 -6.78 -6.13 -5.86
CA LEU A 17 -6.46 -7.45 -5.31
C LEU A 17 -7.65 -8.42 -5.42
N LEU A 18 -8.87 -7.95 -5.17
CA LEU A 18 -10.10 -8.74 -5.41
C LEU A 18 -10.32 -9.05 -6.89
N SER A 19 -9.93 -8.15 -7.80
CA SER A 19 -9.95 -8.43 -9.24
C SER A 19 -8.96 -9.53 -9.60
N ASP A 20 -7.75 -9.48 -9.04
CA ASP A 20 -6.72 -10.47 -9.31
C ASP A 20 -7.13 -11.86 -8.83
N LEU A 21 -7.66 -11.97 -7.61
CA LEU A 21 -8.18 -13.24 -7.09
C LEU A 21 -9.26 -13.84 -8.00
N ARG A 22 -10.14 -13.01 -8.57
CA ARG A 22 -11.15 -13.46 -9.53
C ARG A 22 -10.53 -13.94 -10.84
N ALA A 23 -9.58 -13.18 -11.41
CA ALA A 23 -8.89 -13.56 -12.64
C ALA A 23 -8.10 -14.87 -12.49
N LEU A 24 -7.50 -15.09 -11.31
CA LEU A 24 -6.75 -16.30 -10.96
C LEU A 24 -7.64 -17.46 -10.48
N ALA A 25 -8.97 -17.28 -10.44
CA ALA A 25 -9.94 -18.25 -9.92
C ALA A 25 -9.65 -18.71 -8.47
N ILE A 26 -9.08 -17.83 -7.64
CA ILE A 26 -8.81 -18.07 -6.22
C ILE A 26 -9.95 -17.49 -5.37
N PRO A 27 -10.73 -18.30 -4.64
CA PRO A 27 -11.77 -17.77 -3.76
C PRO A 27 -11.15 -17.04 -2.57
N SER A 28 -11.55 -15.80 -2.31
CA SER A 28 -10.99 -15.02 -1.18
C SER A 28 -11.21 -15.68 0.19
N ALA A 29 -12.27 -16.49 0.33
CA ALA A 29 -12.59 -17.24 1.53
C ALA A 29 -11.56 -18.35 1.87
N THR A 30 -10.70 -18.74 0.92
CA THR A 30 -9.66 -19.76 1.16
C THR A 30 -8.33 -19.15 1.58
N LEU A 31 -8.21 -17.81 1.59
CA LEU A 31 -6.98 -17.15 1.97
C LEU A 31 -6.77 -17.23 3.49
N PRO A 32 -5.52 -17.42 3.96
CA PRO A 32 -5.22 -17.35 5.38
C PRO A 32 -5.56 -15.96 5.90
N LEU A 33 -6.25 -15.91 7.03
CA LEU A 33 -6.54 -14.66 7.72
C LEU A 33 -5.33 -14.24 8.55
N VAL A 34 -5.01 -12.95 8.50
CA VAL A 34 -4.02 -12.34 9.38
C VAL A 34 -4.55 -12.40 10.81
N THR A 35 -3.82 -13.06 11.71
CA THR A 35 -4.18 -13.17 13.14
C THR A 35 -3.73 -11.96 13.94
N GLU A 36 -2.69 -11.27 13.49
CA GLU A 36 -2.12 -10.10 14.16
C GLU A 36 -1.90 -8.95 13.16
N SER A 37 -2.61 -7.84 13.37
CA SER A 37 -2.41 -6.59 12.62
C SER A 37 -1.65 -5.60 13.50
N PRO A 38 -0.77 -4.75 12.94
CA PRO A 38 -0.07 -3.74 13.74
C PRO A 38 -1.08 -2.82 14.43
N VAL A 39 -0.94 -2.66 15.74
CA VAL A 39 -1.74 -1.70 16.51
C VAL A 39 -1.10 -0.32 16.38
N LEU A 40 -1.85 0.58 15.76
CA LEU A 40 -1.45 1.96 15.49
C LEU A 40 -2.04 2.86 16.57
N ALA A 41 -1.17 3.47 17.38
CA ALA A 41 -1.56 4.16 18.61
C ALA A 41 -2.16 5.55 18.37
N ASP A 42 -1.79 6.20 17.27
CA ASP A 42 -2.19 7.57 16.97
C ASP A 42 -2.25 7.82 15.44
N PRO A 43 -2.76 8.99 15.00
CA PRO A 43 -2.81 9.34 13.58
C PRO A 43 -1.43 9.41 12.89
N ALA A 44 -0.36 9.77 13.59
CA ALA A 44 0.98 9.82 13.02
C ALA A 44 1.50 8.41 12.72
N GLU A 45 1.29 7.44 13.62
CA GLU A 45 1.59 6.04 13.33
C GLU A 45 0.78 5.54 12.11
N ALA A 46 -0.50 5.93 11.98
CA ALA A 46 -1.32 5.60 10.83
C ALA A 46 -0.80 6.18 9.51
N ILE A 47 -0.28 7.41 9.53
CA ILE A 47 0.40 8.02 8.39
C ILE A 47 1.67 7.23 8.04
N GLY A 48 2.43 6.79 9.05
CA GLY A 48 3.58 5.90 8.88
C GLY A 48 3.22 4.57 8.20
N ALA A 49 2.12 3.95 8.59
CA ALA A 49 1.61 2.74 7.96
C ALA A 49 1.21 2.99 6.49
N LEU A 50 0.53 4.10 6.21
CA LEU A 50 0.18 4.51 4.86
C LEU A 50 1.42 4.75 3.98
N TYR A 51 2.49 5.31 4.54
CA TYR A 51 3.75 5.49 3.82
C TYR A 51 4.30 4.16 3.27
N VAL A 52 4.22 3.08 4.06
CA VAL A 52 4.66 1.75 3.61
C VAL A 52 3.78 1.23 2.48
N ILE A 53 2.46 1.35 2.62
CA ILE A 53 1.50 0.88 1.60
C ILE A 53 1.65 1.68 0.29
N GLU A 54 1.66 3.01 0.36
CA GLU A 54 1.82 3.88 -0.80
C GLU A 54 3.18 3.69 -1.46
N GLY A 55 4.25 3.56 -0.67
CA GLY A 55 5.60 3.31 -1.18
C GLY A 55 5.71 1.96 -1.90
N SER A 56 4.96 0.95 -1.47
CA SER A 56 4.96 -0.38 -2.10
C SER A 56 4.51 -0.34 -3.57
N THR A 57 3.72 0.66 -3.97
CA THR A 57 3.26 0.82 -5.37
C THR A 57 4.40 1.06 -6.35
N LEU A 58 5.48 1.70 -5.90
CA LEU A 58 6.69 1.95 -6.70
C LEU A 58 7.41 0.65 -7.02
N GLY A 59 7.63 -0.19 -6.00
CA GLY A 59 8.19 -1.54 -6.17
C GLY A 59 7.27 -2.46 -6.97
N GLY A 60 5.95 -2.27 -6.82
CA GLY A 60 4.92 -2.96 -7.58
C GLY A 60 5.12 -2.85 -9.11
N GLN A 61 5.59 -1.72 -9.61
CA GLN A 61 5.88 -1.57 -11.05
C GLN A 61 6.97 -2.51 -11.55
N ILE A 62 7.98 -2.75 -10.72
CA ILE A 62 9.05 -3.71 -11.02
C ILE A 62 8.46 -5.11 -11.06
N ILE A 63 7.66 -5.48 -10.05
CA ILE A 63 6.99 -6.79 -9.98
C ILE A 63 6.04 -6.99 -11.17
N SER A 64 5.22 -5.99 -11.49
CA SER A 64 4.31 -6.03 -12.64
C SER A 64 5.05 -6.28 -13.95
N ARG A 65 6.23 -5.68 -14.13
CA ARG A 65 7.10 -5.98 -15.27
C ARG A 65 7.60 -7.42 -15.25
N LEU A 66 8.10 -7.90 -14.11
CA LEU A 66 8.61 -9.26 -13.98
C LEU A 66 7.51 -10.31 -14.23
N LEU A 67 6.29 -10.05 -13.79
CA LEU A 67 5.13 -10.91 -14.04
C LEU A 67 4.81 -11.01 -15.53
N ARG A 68 4.82 -9.89 -16.26
CA ARG A 68 4.64 -9.90 -17.72
C ARG A 68 5.78 -10.62 -18.42
N ASP A 69 7.02 -10.25 -18.11
CA ASP A 69 8.20 -10.73 -18.83
C ASP A 69 8.49 -12.21 -18.56
N SER A 70 8.19 -12.71 -17.34
CA SER A 70 8.51 -14.09 -16.93
C SER A 70 7.34 -15.06 -17.02
N LEU A 71 6.12 -14.58 -16.75
CA LEU A 71 4.93 -15.44 -16.62
C LEU A 71 3.83 -15.09 -17.64
N GLY A 72 3.99 -14.02 -18.42
CA GLY A 72 2.96 -13.54 -19.34
C GLY A 72 1.73 -12.95 -18.64
N ILE A 73 1.79 -12.69 -17.33
CA ILE A 73 0.62 -12.21 -16.56
C ILE A 73 0.47 -10.70 -16.75
N LEU A 74 -0.61 -10.30 -17.40
CA LEU A 74 -1.00 -8.89 -17.58
C LEU A 74 -1.86 -8.39 -16.39
N PRO A 75 -2.01 -7.05 -16.21
CA PRO A 75 -2.88 -6.50 -15.18
C PRO A 75 -4.32 -7.05 -15.19
N GLU A 76 -4.90 -7.22 -16.37
CA GLU A 76 -6.23 -7.78 -16.59
C GLU A 76 -6.34 -9.29 -16.32
N GLU A 77 -5.21 -9.99 -16.18
CA GLU A 77 -5.09 -11.44 -16.04
C GLU A 77 -4.58 -11.86 -14.65
N GLY A 78 -4.72 -11.00 -13.64
CA GLY A 78 -4.29 -11.30 -12.27
C GLY A 78 -3.08 -10.53 -11.77
N GLY A 79 -2.63 -9.50 -12.52
CA GLY A 79 -1.53 -8.62 -12.14
C GLY A 79 -1.93 -7.19 -11.76
N ALA A 80 -3.23 -6.90 -11.56
CA ALA A 80 -3.76 -5.55 -11.39
C ALA A 80 -3.24 -4.87 -10.12
N PHE A 81 -3.06 -5.58 -9.02
CA PHE A 81 -2.57 -5.04 -7.75
C PHE A 81 -1.17 -4.44 -7.92
N PHE A 82 -0.25 -5.16 -8.56
CA PHE A 82 1.11 -4.71 -8.80
C PHE A 82 1.19 -3.54 -9.79
N SER A 83 0.15 -3.32 -10.60
CA SER A 83 0.07 -2.13 -11.47
C SER A 83 -0.02 -0.81 -10.69
N GLY A 84 -0.35 -0.83 -9.39
CA GLY A 84 -0.49 0.40 -8.58
C GLY A 84 -1.45 1.39 -9.25
N TYR A 85 -0.98 2.63 -9.42
CA TYR A 85 -1.64 3.72 -10.15
C TYR A 85 -1.23 3.81 -11.64
N GLY A 86 -0.58 2.78 -12.18
CA GLY A 86 -0.08 2.75 -13.55
C GLY A 86 0.89 3.90 -13.84
N ALA A 87 0.62 4.66 -14.91
CA ALA A 87 1.43 5.80 -15.31
C ALA A 87 1.45 6.93 -14.26
N GLU A 88 0.45 6.99 -13.38
CA GLU A 88 0.33 8.05 -12.37
C GLU A 88 1.10 7.75 -11.07
N ASN A 89 1.74 6.57 -10.94
CA ASN A 89 2.42 6.17 -9.70
C ASN A 89 3.39 7.23 -9.16
N GLY A 90 4.21 7.82 -10.04
CA GLY A 90 5.14 8.88 -9.62
C GLY A 90 4.43 10.14 -9.13
N ALA A 91 3.31 10.53 -9.75
CA ALA A 91 2.54 11.70 -9.34
C ALA A 91 1.80 11.44 -8.02
N MET A 92 1.16 10.28 -7.89
CA MET A 92 0.44 9.85 -6.69
C MET A 92 1.36 9.74 -5.47
N TRP A 93 2.59 9.25 -5.67
CA TRP A 93 3.62 9.18 -4.64
C TRP A 93 4.09 10.58 -4.21
N ARG A 94 4.40 11.47 -5.15
CA ARG A 94 4.81 12.85 -4.82
C ARG A 94 3.71 13.59 -4.06
N ALA A 95 2.46 13.50 -4.52
CA ALA A 95 1.32 14.11 -3.84
C ALA A 95 1.13 13.55 -2.41
N PHE A 96 1.39 12.26 -2.22
CA PHE A 96 1.37 11.66 -0.88
C PHE A 96 2.48 12.23 0.02
N CYS A 97 3.72 12.28 -0.46
CA CYS A 97 4.85 12.85 0.29
C CYS A 97 4.60 14.31 0.67
N GLU A 98 4.12 15.14 -0.26
CA GLU A 98 3.78 16.54 -0.02
C GLU A 98 2.72 16.69 1.09
N ALA A 99 1.70 15.84 1.08
CA ALA A 99 0.66 15.84 2.11
C ALA A 99 1.20 15.42 3.48
N VAL A 100 2.06 14.40 3.55
CA VAL A 100 2.70 13.95 4.80
C VAL A 100 3.61 15.04 5.37
N GLU A 101 4.43 15.67 4.53
CA GLU A 101 5.29 16.79 4.94
C GLU A 101 4.47 17.99 5.44
N GLY A 102 3.37 18.32 4.75
CA GLY A 102 2.43 19.36 5.18
C GLY A 102 1.85 19.07 6.57
N TRP A 103 1.32 17.85 6.75
CA TRP A 103 0.76 17.42 8.02
C TRP A 103 1.79 17.45 9.15
N ALA A 104 3.01 16.97 8.89
CA ALA A 104 4.10 16.95 9.88
C ALA A 104 4.57 18.36 10.27
N ARG A 105 4.60 19.32 9.33
CA ARG A 105 4.90 20.73 9.65
C ARG A 105 3.87 21.34 10.60
N GLU A 106 2.60 20.99 10.45
CA GLU A 106 1.51 21.52 11.27
C GLU A 106 1.37 20.81 12.63
N ASN A 107 1.59 19.49 12.67
CA ASN A 107 1.24 18.64 13.82
C ASN A 107 2.44 17.98 14.50
N GLY A 108 3.64 18.02 13.90
CA GLY A 108 4.82 17.29 14.35
C GLY A 108 4.68 15.77 14.14
N GLY A 109 5.16 14.97 15.10
CA GLY A 109 4.90 13.53 15.15
C GLY A 109 5.74 12.65 14.22
N VAL A 110 6.82 13.17 13.61
CA VAL A 110 7.68 12.41 12.68
C VAL A 110 8.20 11.10 13.29
N GLU A 111 8.65 11.12 14.54
CA GLU A 111 9.09 9.90 15.24
C GLU A 111 7.96 8.86 15.36
N SER A 112 6.72 9.30 15.61
CA SER A 112 5.55 8.42 15.66
C SER A 112 5.22 7.84 14.27
N MET A 113 5.36 8.63 13.21
CA MET A 113 5.25 8.12 11.83
C MET A 113 6.30 7.04 11.54
N VAL A 114 7.54 7.23 11.98
CA VAL A 114 8.60 6.21 11.84
C VAL A 114 8.24 4.95 12.62
N VAL A 115 7.70 5.07 13.84
CA VAL A 115 7.21 3.92 14.62
C VAL A 115 6.11 3.17 13.87
N GLY A 116 5.10 3.87 13.34
CA GLY A 116 4.04 3.27 12.55
C GLY A 116 4.55 2.52 11.33
N ALA A 117 5.47 3.14 10.56
CA ALA A 117 6.08 2.50 9.39
C ALA A 117 6.84 1.21 9.77
N ARG A 118 7.63 1.24 10.85
CA ARG A 118 8.35 0.06 11.36
C ARG A 118 7.39 -1.05 11.80
N LYS A 119 6.31 -0.71 12.52
CA LYS A 119 5.27 -1.69 12.89
C LYS A 119 4.66 -2.35 11.65
N THR A 120 4.39 -1.59 10.61
CA THR A 120 3.84 -2.12 9.36
C THR A 120 4.81 -3.03 8.63
N PHE A 121 6.09 -2.66 8.49
CA PHE A 121 7.11 -3.54 7.91
C PHE A 121 7.25 -4.85 8.69
N ASN A 122 7.38 -4.77 10.01
CA ASN A 122 7.52 -5.96 10.87
C ASN A 122 6.31 -6.90 10.73
N ALA A 123 5.09 -6.35 10.65
CA ALA A 123 3.89 -7.17 10.48
C ALA A 123 3.84 -7.85 9.09
N MET A 124 4.27 -7.15 8.03
CA MET A 124 4.37 -7.75 6.69
C MET A 124 5.44 -8.85 6.65
N GLU A 125 6.60 -8.63 7.27
CA GLU A 125 7.68 -9.62 7.36
C GLU A 125 7.24 -10.87 8.14
N ALA A 126 6.59 -10.69 9.29
CA ALA A 126 6.09 -11.79 10.10
C ALA A 126 5.01 -12.63 9.39
N TRP A 127 4.29 -12.07 8.42
CA TRP A 127 3.28 -12.79 7.65
C TRP A 127 3.82 -13.48 6.39
N LEU A 128 4.90 -12.95 5.79
CA LEU A 128 5.49 -13.49 4.56
C LEU A 128 6.38 -14.72 4.78
N VAL A 129 6.84 -14.95 6.02
CA VAL A 129 7.71 -16.07 6.43
C VAL A 129 6.89 -17.21 7.02
#